data_AF-A0A3Q3RP98-F1
#
_entry.id   AF-A0A3Q3RP98-F1
#
_cell.length_a   1.000
_cell.length_b   1.000
_cell.length_c   1.000
_cell.angle_alpha   90.00
_cell.angle_beta   90.00
_cell.angle_gamma   90.00
#
_symmetry.space_group_name_H-M   'P 1'
#
loop_
_entity.id
_entity.type
_entity.pdbx_description
1 polymer ?
#
loop_
_entity_poly.entity_id
_entity_poly.type
_entity_poly.pdbx_seq_one_letter_code
_entity_poly.pdbx_strand_id
1 'polypeptide(L)'
;MCLSSNFREYKLLISCILHRYCNTIALKGICLFLSGYTFCSASVMSFHPVLMFQEVWGRSFCRTIEKLVEVVQEYPAEVEHIFSPSCVPLVRCAGCCGDEKLECHPTRTTNVTMQMTFVEHQTCECR
;
A
#
# COMPACT_ATOMS: atom_id res chain seq x y z
N MET A 1 14.84 12.68 6.57
CA MET A 1 14.00 12.07 7.65
C MET A 1 12.85 11.22 7.08
N CYS A 2 12.75 9.92 7.37
CA CYS A 2 11.66 9.03 6.88
C CYS A 2 10.26 9.24 7.53
N LEU A 3 10.08 10.28 8.35
CA LEU A 3 8.91 10.44 9.24
C LEU A 3 7.69 11.15 8.62
N SER A 4 7.78 11.71 7.41
CA SER A 4 6.78 12.68 6.92
C SER A 4 6.06 12.35 5.60
N SER A 5 6.64 11.55 4.70
CA SER A 5 6.22 11.55 3.28
C SER A 5 5.26 10.44 2.82
N ASN A 6 4.86 9.46 3.66
CA ASN A 6 3.93 8.41 3.20
C ASN A 6 2.92 7.85 4.24
N PHE A 7 2.50 8.65 5.24
CA PHE A 7 1.51 8.22 6.26
C PHE A 7 0.10 7.88 5.69
N ARG A 8 -0.09 8.00 4.37
CA ARG A 8 -1.33 7.68 3.67
C ARG A 8 -1.36 6.21 3.22
N GLU A 9 -0.28 5.67 2.65
CA GLU A 9 -0.24 4.28 2.19
C GLU A 9 -0.20 3.27 3.36
N TYR A 10 0.51 3.55 4.47
CA TYR A 10 0.46 2.63 5.63
C TYR A 10 -0.91 2.65 6.33
N LYS A 11 -1.64 3.77 6.33
CA LYS A 11 -3.04 3.80 6.81
C LYS A 11 -3.94 2.91 5.95
N LEU A 12 -3.77 2.92 4.62
CA LEU A 12 -4.46 2.02 3.71
C LEU A 12 -4.07 0.55 3.92
N LEU A 13 -2.78 0.26 4.14
CA LEU A 13 -2.30 -1.09 4.42
C LEU A 13 -2.90 -1.66 5.72
N ILE A 14 -2.89 -0.86 6.80
CA ILE A 14 -3.50 -1.21 8.09
C ILE A 14 -5.01 -1.40 7.94
N SER A 15 -5.69 -0.53 7.18
CA SER A 15 -7.13 -0.64 6.89
C SER A 15 -7.47 -1.91 6.09
N CYS A 16 -6.68 -2.25 5.08
CA CYS A 16 -6.87 -3.47 4.28
C CYS A 16 -6.59 -4.76 5.08
N ILE A 17 -5.60 -4.75 5.98
CA ILE A 17 -5.35 -5.87 6.90
C ILE A 17 -6.53 -6.03 7.87
N LEU A 18 -7.02 -4.95 8.48
CA LEU A 18 -8.22 -4.96 9.33
C LEU A 18 -9.47 -5.47 8.58
N HIS A 19 -9.70 -5.01 7.34
CA HIS A 19 -10.87 -5.41 6.55
C HIS A 19 -10.83 -6.89 6.12
N ARG A 20 -9.63 -7.43 5.83
CA ARG A 20 -9.44 -8.86 5.53
C ARG A 20 -9.56 -9.74 6.78
N TYR A 21 -9.07 -9.27 7.95
CA TYR A 21 -9.24 -10.00 9.21
C TYR A 21 -10.70 -10.06 9.65
N CYS A 22 -11.47 -8.97 9.49
CA CYS A 22 -12.89 -8.92 9.82
C CYS A 22 -13.71 -9.96 9.03
N ASN A 23 -13.42 -10.17 7.75
CA ASN A 23 -14.10 -11.17 6.92
C ASN A 23 -13.68 -12.63 7.18
N THR A 24 -12.59 -12.87 7.90
CA THR A 24 -12.07 -14.23 8.14
C THR A 24 -12.65 -14.87 9.43
N ILE A 25 -13.28 -14.08 10.31
CA ILE A 25 -13.80 -14.54 11.62
C ILE A 25 -15.23 -15.09 11.53
N ALA A 26 -15.89 -14.99 10.37
CA ALA A 26 -17.26 -15.47 10.15
C ALA A 26 -17.48 -17.00 10.25
N LEU A 27 -16.42 -17.81 10.45
CA LEU A 27 -16.51 -19.28 10.44
C LEU A 27 -16.18 -20.00 11.77
N LYS A 28 -15.84 -19.29 12.85
CA LYS A 28 -15.53 -19.92 14.16
C LYS A 28 -16.08 -19.13 15.35
N GLY A 29 -17.40 -19.13 15.49
CA GLY A 29 -18.10 -18.63 16.66
C GLY A 29 -19.37 -19.43 16.95
N ILE A 30 -19.37 -20.19 18.05
CA ILE A 30 -20.59 -20.86 18.55
C ILE A 30 -21.49 -19.78 19.15
N CYS A 31 -22.61 -19.48 18.48
CA CYS A 31 -23.63 -18.57 19.02
C CYS A 31 -24.37 -19.24 20.18
N LEU A 32 -24.04 -18.85 21.42
CA LEU A 32 -24.90 -19.11 22.57
C LEU A 32 -25.99 -18.04 22.64
N PHE A 33 -27.15 -18.36 22.06
CA PHE A 33 -28.34 -17.53 22.15
C PHE A 33 -28.91 -17.58 23.57
N LEU A 34 -28.69 -16.52 24.34
CA LEU A 34 -29.45 -16.26 25.57
C LEU A 34 -30.11 -14.88 25.48
N SER A 35 -31.45 -14.91 25.42
CA SER A 35 -32.34 -13.78 25.74
C SER A 35 -32.03 -12.43 25.06
N GLY A 36 -31.99 -12.40 23.73
CA GLY A 36 -32.33 -11.20 22.93
C GLY A 36 -31.38 -10.00 22.94
N TYR A 37 -30.30 -10.01 23.73
CA TYR A 37 -29.31 -8.93 23.76
C TYR A 37 -27.99 -9.37 23.13
N THR A 38 -27.58 -8.71 22.04
CA THR A 38 -26.22 -8.86 21.47
C THR A 38 -25.22 -8.12 22.36
N PHE A 39 -24.82 -8.75 23.46
CA PHE A 39 -23.76 -8.23 24.32
C PHE A 39 -22.39 -8.58 23.73
N CYS A 40 -21.90 -7.75 22.81
CA CYS A 40 -20.54 -7.88 22.30
C CYS A 40 -19.55 -7.29 23.32
N SER A 41 -19.23 -8.06 24.37
CA SER A 41 -18.09 -7.74 25.26
C SER A 41 -16.78 -7.99 24.53
N ALA A 42 -16.48 -7.14 23.55
CA ALA A 42 -15.23 -7.13 22.82
C ALA A 42 -14.09 -6.57 23.70
N SER A 43 -13.80 -7.22 24.83
CA SER A 43 -12.51 -7.10 25.51
C SER A 43 -11.44 -7.85 24.73
N VAL A 44 -11.34 -7.57 23.43
CA VAL A 44 -10.15 -7.88 22.64
C VAL A 44 -9.09 -6.91 23.14
N MET A 45 -8.29 -7.36 24.10
CA MET A 45 -7.08 -6.65 24.49
C MET A 45 -6.13 -6.71 23.29
N SER A 46 -6.28 -5.72 22.40
CA SER A 46 -5.56 -5.64 21.14
C SER A 46 -4.11 -5.28 21.42
N PHE A 47 -3.30 -6.31 21.71
CA PHE A 47 -1.86 -6.24 21.60
C PHE A 47 -1.50 -6.05 20.13
N HIS A 48 -1.56 -4.80 19.66
CA HIS A 48 -0.90 -4.42 18.43
C HIS A 48 0.61 -4.64 18.63
N PRO A 49 1.27 -5.55 17.87
CA PRO A 49 2.70 -5.71 17.97
C PRO A 49 3.36 -4.41 17.52
N VAL A 50 4.07 -3.74 18.42
CA VAL A 50 4.87 -2.57 18.09
C VAL A 50 6.06 -3.04 17.26
N LEU A 51 6.06 -2.71 15.96
CA LEU A 51 7.16 -3.04 15.07
C LEU A 51 8.41 -2.28 15.53
N MET A 52 9.54 -2.98 15.60
CA MET A 52 10.82 -2.38 15.99
C MET A 52 11.31 -1.40 14.93
N PHE A 53 12.02 -0.35 15.34
CA PHE A 53 12.51 0.70 14.43
C PHE A 53 13.29 0.12 13.23
N GLN A 54 14.14 -0.88 13.45
CA GLN A 54 14.92 -1.55 12.39
C GLN A 54 14.02 -2.23 11.35
N GLU A 55 12.90 -2.82 11.76
CA GLU A 55 11.94 -3.48 10.87
C GLU A 55 11.13 -2.45 10.07
N VAL A 56 10.71 -1.35 10.70
CA VAL A 56 10.05 -0.23 10.02
C VAL A 56 11.00 0.40 9.00
N TRP A 57 12.24 0.70 9.42
CA TRP A 57 13.28 1.28 8.58
C TRP A 57 13.57 0.41 7.36
N GLY A 58 13.90 -0.87 7.56
CA GLY A 58 14.17 -1.82 6.48
C GLY A 58 12.99 -2.05 5.55
N ARG A 59 11.75 -1.93 6.03
CA ARG A 59 10.54 -1.98 5.18
C ARG A 59 10.29 -0.69 4.39
N SER A 60 10.76 0.45 4.90
CA SER A 60 10.62 1.78 4.28
C SER A 60 11.74 2.16 3.31
N PHE A 61 12.83 1.39 3.26
CA PHE A 61 13.98 1.70 2.42
C PHE A 61 13.65 1.64 0.92
N CYS A 62 14.27 2.54 0.14
CA CYS A 62 14.10 2.66 -1.31
C CYS A 62 14.15 1.31 -2.05
N ARG A 63 13.05 0.94 -2.73
CA ARG A 63 12.93 -0.29 -3.53
C ARG A 63 11.78 -0.20 -4.52
N THR A 64 11.62 -1.24 -5.35
CA THR A 64 10.44 -1.45 -6.19
C THR A 64 9.24 -1.90 -5.35
N ILE A 65 8.08 -1.27 -5.58
CA ILE A 65 6.80 -1.56 -4.92
C ILE A 65 5.68 -1.46 -5.96
N GLU A 66 4.72 -2.39 -5.94
CA GLU A 66 3.50 -2.31 -6.75
C GLU A 66 2.61 -1.18 -6.22
N LYS A 67 2.24 -0.25 -7.10
CA LYS A 67 1.43 0.92 -6.79
C LYS A 67 0.34 1.13 -7.84
N LEU A 68 -0.84 1.56 -7.40
CA LEU A 68 -1.89 2.05 -8.30
C LEU A 68 -1.53 3.47 -8.78
N VAL A 69 -1.41 3.63 -10.10
CA VAL A 69 -1.11 4.90 -10.77
C VAL A 69 -2.32 5.31 -11.61
N GLU A 70 -2.71 6.59 -11.54
CA GLU A 70 -3.79 7.15 -12.37
C GLU A 70 -3.33 7.31 -13.82
N VAL A 71 -4.08 6.74 -14.76
CA VAL A 71 -3.69 6.71 -16.19
C VAL A 71 -3.56 8.12 -16.77
N VAL A 72 -4.42 9.05 -16.33
CA VAL A 72 -4.43 10.46 -16.76
C VAL A 72 -3.15 11.22 -16.34
N GLN A 73 -2.48 10.81 -15.26
CA GLN A 73 -1.22 11.45 -14.83
C GLN A 73 -0.04 11.03 -15.71
N GLU A 74 -0.08 9.81 -16.27
CA GLU A 74 0.93 9.29 -17.19
C GLU A 74 0.69 9.76 -18.64
N TYR A 75 -0.59 9.92 -19.03
CA TYR A 75 -1.02 10.32 -20.37
C TYR A 75 -1.86 11.62 -20.38
N PRO A 76 -1.35 12.76 -19.86
CA PRO A 76 -2.11 14.01 -19.73
C PRO A 76 -2.45 14.68 -21.07
N ALA A 77 -1.84 14.23 -22.18
CA ALA A 77 -2.12 14.74 -23.53
C ALA A 77 -3.39 14.12 -24.16
N GLU A 78 -3.89 12.99 -23.65
CA GLU A 78 -5.03 12.26 -24.21
C GLU A 78 -6.36 12.70 -23.60
N VAL A 79 -6.62 14.02 -23.64
CA VAL A 79 -7.78 14.68 -23.00
C VAL A 79 -9.16 14.29 -23.55
N GLU A 80 -9.23 13.50 -24.63
CA GLU A 80 -10.48 13.06 -25.25
C GLU A 80 -10.93 11.64 -24.82
N HIS A 81 -10.21 10.98 -23.91
CA HIS A 81 -10.45 9.58 -23.57
C HIS A 81 -10.77 9.34 -22.09
N ILE A 82 -11.85 8.59 -21.83
CA ILE A 82 -12.22 8.12 -20.48
C ILE A 82 -11.59 6.74 -20.27
N PHE A 83 -10.50 6.68 -19.50
CA PHE A 83 -9.83 5.44 -19.17
C PHE A 83 -10.64 4.62 -18.15
N SER A 84 -10.95 3.37 -18.49
CA SER A 84 -11.60 2.41 -17.61
C SER A 84 -10.79 1.10 -17.61
N PRO A 85 -10.09 0.74 -16.51
CA PRO A 85 -10.03 1.46 -15.23
C PRO A 85 -9.25 2.78 -15.31
N SER A 86 -9.55 3.71 -14.40
CA SER A 86 -8.83 5.00 -14.29
C SER A 86 -7.46 4.86 -13.61
N CYS A 87 -7.21 3.76 -12.90
CA CYS A 87 -5.95 3.44 -12.24
C CYS A 87 -5.47 2.04 -12.65
N VAL A 88 -4.16 1.88 -12.82
CA VAL A 88 -3.52 0.59 -13.14
C VAL A 88 -2.44 0.24 -12.10
N PRO A 89 -2.25 -1.05 -11.74
CA PRO A 89 -1.12 -1.48 -10.92
C PRO A 89 0.16 -1.47 -11.73
N LEU A 90 1.20 -0.79 -11.23
CA LEU A 90 2.52 -0.72 -11.83
C LEU A 90 3.60 -0.82 -10.76
N VAL A 91 4.71 -1.50 -11.07
CA VAL A 91 5.90 -1.50 -10.21
C VAL A 91 6.63 -0.16 -10.34
N ARG A 92 6.75 0.57 -9.23
CA ARG A 92 7.41 1.88 -9.15
C ARG A 92 8.41 1.93 -7.99
N CYS A 93 9.36 2.87 -8.07
CA CYS A 93 10.29 3.12 -6.97
C CYS A 93 9.59 3.88 -5.85
N ALA A 94 9.70 3.37 -4.63
CA ALA A 94 9.11 3.99 -3.45
C ALA A 94 9.92 3.65 -2.20
N GLY A 95 9.78 4.50 -1.18
CA GLY A 95 10.51 4.41 0.08
C GLY A 95 11.24 5.71 0.39
N CYS A 96 12.11 5.66 1.40
CA CYS A 96 12.99 6.75 1.78
C CYS A 96 14.46 6.32 1.71
N CYS A 97 15.33 7.33 1.61
CA CYS A 97 16.77 7.19 1.73
C CYS A 97 17.23 7.57 3.15
N GLY A 98 18.40 7.05 3.55
CA GLY A 98 18.95 7.29 4.88
C GLY A 98 19.42 8.73 5.12
N ASP A 99 19.91 9.37 4.05
CA ASP A 99 20.21 10.79 4.00
C ASP A 99 19.01 11.56 3.40
N GLU A 100 18.81 12.79 3.84
CA GLU A 100 17.75 13.69 3.35
C GLU A 100 18.12 14.43 2.06
N LYS A 101 19.40 14.39 1.67
CA LYS A 101 19.90 14.90 0.38
C LYS A 101 19.76 13.91 -0.77
N LEU A 102 19.33 12.68 -0.48
CA LEU A 102 19.20 11.60 -1.46
C LEU A 102 17.72 11.27 -1.70
N GLU A 103 17.37 11.04 -2.95
CA GLU A 103 16.03 10.67 -3.41
C GLU A 103 16.04 9.27 -4.02
N CYS A 104 14.88 8.58 -3.96
CA CYS A 104 14.73 7.22 -4.45
C CYS A 104 14.38 7.22 -5.95
N HIS A 105 15.40 7.04 -6.80
CA HIS A 105 15.28 7.14 -8.26
C HIS A 105 15.41 5.77 -8.94
N PRO A 106 14.70 5.52 -10.06
CA PRO A 106 14.88 4.31 -10.86
C PRO A 106 16.23 4.30 -11.56
N THR A 107 16.91 3.15 -11.53
CA THR A 107 18.17 2.94 -12.28
C THR A 107 18.00 2.04 -13.50
N ARG A 108 16.90 1.28 -13.55
CA ARG A 108 16.48 0.53 -14.73
C ARG A 108 14.96 0.49 -14.79
N THR A 109 14.40 0.68 -15.97
CA THR A 109 12.97 0.62 -16.25
C THR A 109 12.67 -0.35 -17.39
N THR A 110 11.42 -0.79 -17.48
CA THR A 110 10.88 -1.55 -18.61
C THR A 110 9.48 -1.10 -18.95
N ASN A 111 9.11 -1.20 -20.23
CA ASN A 111 7.76 -0.91 -20.67
C ASN A 111 6.90 -2.18 -20.57
N VAL A 112 5.70 -2.05 -19.99
CA VAL A 112 4.69 -3.09 -19.92
C VAL A 112 3.47 -2.65 -20.72
N THR A 113 3.01 -3.51 -21.62
CA THR A 113 1.84 -3.22 -22.46
C THR A 113 0.56 -3.54 -21.70
N MET A 114 -0.01 -2.48 -21.13
CA MET A 114 -1.45 -2.30 -20.89
C MET A 114 -2.26 -2.45 -22.19
N GLN A 115 -3.02 -1.42 -22.57
CA GLN A 115 -3.77 -1.39 -23.84
C GLN A 115 -3.54 -0.22 -24.83
N MET A 116 -2.86 0.92 -24.60
CA MET A 116 -1.93 1.40 -23.57
C MET A 116 -0.57 0.68 -23.43
N THR A 117 0.43 1.45 -23.04
CA THR A 117 1.77 1.02 -22.60
C THR A 117 2.06 1.80 -21.30
N PHE A 118 2.91 1.28 -20.42
CA PHE A 118 3.28 1.95 -19.17
C PHE A 118 4.74 1.68 -18.82
N VAL A 119 5.36 2.57 -18.05
CA VAL A 119 6.73 2.38 -17.55
C VAL A 119 6.70 1.76 -16.16
N GLU A 120 7.41 0.65 -15.98
CA GLU A 120 7.71 0.03 -14.70
C GLU A 120 9.18 0.20 -14.32
N HIS A 121 9.45 0.24 -13.01
CA HIS A 121 10.80 0.34 -12.46
C HIS A 121 11.29 -1.05 -12.05
N GLN A 122 12.46 -1.46 -12.51
CA GLN A 122 13.07 -2.76 -12.17
C GLN A 122 14.03 -2.67 -10.99
N THR A 123 14.80 -1.59 -10.91
CA THR A 123 15.79 -1.34 -9.85
C THR A 123 15.73 0.13 -9.43
N CYS A 124 15.96 0.37 -8.15
CA CYS A 124 15.88 1.69 -7.51
C CYS A 124 17.14 1.91 -6.67
N GLU A 125 17.66 3.14 -6.67
CA GLU A 125 18.80 3.55 -5.85
C GLU A 125 18.55 4.93 -5.23
N CYS A 126 19.24 5.20 -4.12
CA CYS A 126 19.30 6.52 -3.50
C CYS A 126 20.37 7.36 -4.19
N ARG A 127 19.99 8.49 -4.79
CA ARG A 127 20.89 9.40 -5.54
C ARG A 127 20.56 10.86 -5.27
#